data_AF-A0A831Y6J8-F1
#
_entry.id   AF-A0A831Y6J8-F1
#
_cell.length_a   1.000
_cell.length_b   1.000
_cell.length_c   1.000
_cell.angle_alpha   90.00
_cell.angle_beta   90.00
_cell.angle_gamma   90.00
#
_symmetry.space_group_name_H-M   'P 1'
#
loop_
_entity.id
_entity.type
_entity.pdbx_description
1 polymer ?
#
loop_
_entity_poly.entity_id
_entity_poly.type
_entity_poly.pdbx_seq_one_letter_code
_entity_poly.pdbx_strand_id
1 'polypeptide(L)'
;MPVLTRPDAEIHYEVHGAGFPLLIFAPGGLRSQAAFWRHSPSNPEAPPPWMNPMVDLAGRFTVIGMDQRNAGHSRGAVTATHGWHTFAGDHLALMDHLGFRRFHVMGGCIGATFCLTLCELAPERVTAAVLQNPIGLHDNRGTWDEIVAGFARTMLARDPGLTEDVIRTFGRNLFGGDFVFSVSREFVRRCRTPLLLQPGTDTPHPAEISAEIARLAPNLEIQTDWRAPAHLAESIRRVTDFLTRHTPAAGEADVLKADDERFDAMRRGDWTALEAALADDLTYVHSTARLESKAEHLANLRAGKPHYRGIAPRERRARVRDGVGVVTGVSEMHVERDGKAQRFTVRYQAVYARNGERWRLTAWQSTRLD
;
A
#
# COMPACT_ATOMS: atom_id res chain seq x y z
N MET A 1 3.02 12.47 19.93
CA MET A 1 2.77 11.58 18.78
C MET A 1 3.90 10.58 18.70
N PRO A 2 3.61 9.28 18.48
CA PRO A 2 4.60 8.27 18.13
C PRO A 2 5.50 8.69 16.96
N VAL A 3 6.69 8.11 16.88
CA VAL A 3 7.71 8.40 15.86
C VAL A 3 8.24 7.09 15.27
N LEU A 4 8.28 7.01 13.95
CA LEU A 4 9.06 6.03 13.22
C LEU A 4 10.44 6.60 12.93
N THR A 5 11.50 5.93 13.41
CA THR A 5 12.89 6.26 13.07
C THR A 5 13.30 5.51 11.80
N ARG A 6 13.80 6.27 10.82
CA ARG A 6 14.41 5.80 9.58
C ARG A 6 15.90 6.13 9.61
N PRO A 7 16.74 5.51 8.75
CA PRO A 7 18.16 5.87 8.66
C PRO A 7 18.40 7.36 8.36
N ASP A 8 17.47 8.02 7.66
CA ASP A 8 17.61 9.39 7.16
C ASP A 8 16.42 10.30 7.52
N ALA A 9 15.49 9.84 8.38
CA ALA A 9 14.27 10.58 8.72
C ALA A 9 13.66 10.16 10.07
N GLU A 10 12.86 11.06 10.64
CA GLU A 10 11.97 10.81 11.76
C GLU A 10 10.55 11.19 11.34
N ILE A 11 9.64 10.21 11.38
CA ILE A 11 8.28 10.34 10.87
C ILE A 11 7.29 10.28 12.02
N HIS A 12 6.63 11.40 12.32
CA HIS A 12 5.57 11.46 13.31
C HIS A 12 4.25 10.96 12.73
N TYR A 13 3.53 10.16 13.51
CA TYR A 13 2.26 9.58 13.09
C TYR A 13 1.24 9.49 14.22
N GLU A 14 0.00 9.24 13.85
CA GLU A 14 -1.13 8.96 14.72
C GLU A 14 -1.90 7.73 14.23
N VAL A 15 -2.50 6.99 15.16
CA VAL A 15 -3.33 5.82 14.87
C VAL A 15 -4.65 5.97 15.61
N HIS A 16 -5.76 5.80 14.90
CA HIS A 16 -7.12 5.94 15.42
C HIS A 16 -7.97 4.75 15.02
N GLY A 17 -8.87 4.32 15.90
CA GLY A 17 -9.83 3.25 15.60
C GLY A 17 -9.24 1.84 15.57
N ALA A 18 -10.05 0.91 15.07
CA ALA A 18 -9.70 -0.49 14.90
C ALA A 18 -10.41 -1.05 13.65
N GLY A 19 -9.78 -2.03 12.98
CA GLY A 19 -10.28 -2.63 11.75
C GLY A 19 -9.20 -2.72 10.68
N PHE A 20 -9.62 -2.93 9.43
CA PHE A 20 -8.67 -3.00 8.31
C PHE A 20 -7.92 -1.65 8.17
N PRO A 21 -6.60 -1.64 7.93
CA PRO A 21 -5.80 -0.43 7.96
C PRO A 21 -6.09 0.50 6.77
N LEU A 22 -6.18 1.80 7.06
CA LEU A 22 -6.34 2.90 6.11
C LEU A 22 -5.25 3.95 6.37
N LEU A 23 -4.29 4.05 5.46
CA LEU A 23 -3.26 5.09 5.50
C LEU A 23 -3.79 6.36 4.82
N ILE A 24 -3.77 7.49 5.53
CA ILE A 24 -4.31 8.76 5.04
C ILE A 24 -3.23 9.82 4.82
N PHE A 25 -3.40 10.60 3.75
CA PHE A 25 -2.50 11.69 3.36
C PHE A 25 -3.25 13.02 3.32
N ALA A 26 -2.94 13.88 4.28
CA ALA A 26 -3.59 15.18 4.39
C ALA A 26 -3.25 16.11 3.20
N PRO A 27 -4.09 17.11 2.89
CA PRO A 27 -3.73 18.15 1.94
C PRO A 27 -2.57 19.02 2.44
N GLY A 28 -2.13 20.00 1.65
CA GLY A 28 -1.13 21.00 2.08
C GLY A 28 0.22 20.94 1.35
N GLY A 29 0.31 20.27 0.19
CA GLY A 29 1.53 20.20 -0.61
C GLY A 29 2.72 19.64 0.18
N LEU A 30 3.90 20.23 0.04
CA LEU A 30 5.10 19.84 0.80
C LEU A 30 5.01 20.10 2.32
N ARG A 31 3.92 20.68 2.80
CA ARG A 31 3.61 20.85 4.23
C ARG A 31 2.57 19.84 4.74
N SER A 32 2.20 18.84 3.93
CA SER A 32 1.17 17.84 4.27
C SER A 32 1.45 17.19 5.63
N GLN A 33 0.53 17.40 6.58
CA GLN A 33 0.64 16.96 7.97
C GLN A 33 -0.72 16.50 8.48
N ALA A 34 -0.76 15.53 9.40
CA ALA A 34 -2.00 14.88 9.80
C ALA A 34 -3.05 15.87 10.33
N ALA A 35 -2.60 16.93 11.01
CA ALA A 35 -3.43 18.01 11.52
C ALA A 35 -4.28 18.72 10.45
N PHE A 36 -3.87 18.68 9.16
CA PHE A 36 -4.64 19.33 8.08
C PHE A 36 -5.91 18.58 7.67
N TRP A 37 -6.17 17.39 8.21
CA TRP A 37 -7.52 16.80 8.19
C TRP A 37 -8.48 17.51 9.14
N ARG A 38 -7.98 18.17 10.20
CA ARG A 38 -8.78 18.89 11.21
C ARG A 38 -8.96 20.36 10.85
N HIS A 39 -7.95 20.97 10.23
CA HIS A 39 -7.93 22.41 9.91
C HIS A 39 -7.40 22.66 8.50
N SER A 40 -8.06 23.54 7.73
CA SER A 40 -7.59 23.86 6.39
C SER A 40 -6.27 24.65 6.45
N PRO A 41 -5.23 24.27 5.69
CA PRO A 41 -3.99 25.04 5.63
C PRO A 41 -4.15 26.42 4.99
N SER A 42 -5.19 26.62 4.16
CA SER A 42 -5.48 27.89 3.49
C SER A 42 -6.50 28.76 4.24
N ASN A 43 -7.28 28.18 5.15
CA ASN A 43 -8.25 28.91 5.98
C ASN A 43 -8.43 28.22 7.34
N PRO A 44 -7.50 28.41 8.29
CA PRO A 44 -7.51 27.69 9.56
C PRO A 44 -8.71 28.00 10.45
N GLU A 45 -9.32 29.18 10.30
CA GLU A 45 -10.45 29.66 11.12
C GLU A 45 -11.79 29.04 10.71
N ALA A 46 -11.89 28.48 9.50
CA ALA A 46 -13.11 27.85 9.01
C ALA A 46 -13.02 26.31 9.10
N PRO A 47 -14.15 25.62 9.32
CA PRO A 47 -14.19 24.17 9.17
C PRO A 47 -13.71 23.76 7.77
N PRO A 48 -12.89 22.70 7.65
CA PRO A 48 -12.42 22.25 6.35
C PRO A 48 -13.59 21.78 5.48
N PRO A 49 -13.54 21.98 4.15
CA PRO A 49 -14.57 21.54 3.23
C PRO A 49 -14.53 20.01 2.95
N TRP A 50 -13.94 19.23 3.84
CA TRP A 50 -13.72 17.78 3.72
C TRP A 50 -13.95 17.07 5.06
N MET A 51 -14.14 15.75 5.01
CA MET A 51 -14.24 14.90 6.21
C MET A 51 -12.91 14.83 6.97
N ASN A 52 -12.95 14.52 8.25
CA ASN A 52 -11.77 14.16 9.04
C ASN A 52 -11.71 12.62 9.19
N PRO A 53 -10.93 11.90 8.36
CA PRO A 53 -10.95 10.43 8.35
C PRO A 53 -10.58 9.80 9.70
N MET A 54 -9.75 10.48 10.51
CA MET A 54 -9.36 10.00 11.84
C MET A 54 -10.52 9.96 12.84
N VAL A 55 -11.62 10.65 12.55
CA VAL A 55 -12.84 10.63 13.36
C VAL A 55 -13.93 9.87 12.60
N ASP A 56 -14.18 10.27 11.37
CA ASP A 56 -15.34 9.83 10.59
C ASP A 56 -15.25 8.37 10.14
N LEU A 57 -14.02 7.83 10.00
CA LEU A 57 -13.78 6.46 9.53
C LEU A 57 -13.20 5.53 10.60
N ALA A 58 -12.77 6.06 11.75
CA ALA A 58 -12.15 5.29 12.83
C ALA A 58 -13.08 4.27 13.50
N GLY A 59 -14.40 4.41 13.32
CA GLY A 59 -15.37 3.41 13.77
C GLY A 59 -15.35 2.09 12.99
N ARG A 60 -14.67 2.04 11.82
CA ARG A 60 -14.60 0.84 10.96
C ARG A 60 -13.19 0.44 10.53
N PHE A 61 -12.26 1.38 10.55
CA PHE A 61 -10.90 1.19 10.06
C PHE A 61 -9.89 1.56 11.14
N THR A 62 -8.72 0.94 11.07
CA THR A 62 -7.54 1.48 11.76
C THR A 62 -6.98 2.58 10.87
N VAL A 63 -7.20 3.84 11.23
CA VAL A 63 -6.83 5.01 10.44
C VAL A 63 -5.46 5.52 10.88
N ILE A 64 -4.51 5.53 9.95
CA ILE A 64 -3.12 5.94 10.20
C ILE A 64 -2.86 7.25 9.47
N GLY A 65 -2.60 8.32 10.22
CA GLY A 65 -2.19 9.62 9.68
C GLY A 65 -0.72 9.90 10.00
N MET A 66 -0.05 10.65 9.14
CA MET A 66 1.35 11.02 9.36
C MET A 66 1.66 12.45 8.95
N ASP A 67 2.67 13.02 9.60
CA ASP A 67 3.37 14.19 9.10
C ASP A 67 4.35 13.73 8.02
N GLN A 68 4.18 14.23 6.79
CA GLN A 68 5.08 13.86 5.70
C GLN A 68 6.51 14.29 6.04
N ARG A 69 7.49 13.63 5.41
CA ARG A 69 8.90 14.02 5.53
C ARG A 69 9.05 15.53 5.36
N ASN A 70 9.66 16.18 6.35
CA ASN A 70 9.88 17.64 6.45
C ASN A 70 8.64 18.53 6.63
N ALA A 71 7.47 17.95 6.88
CA ALA A 71 6.26 18.64 7.30
C ALA A 71 6.01 18.45 8.81
N GLY A 72 5.25 19.36 9.42
CA GLY A 72 4.88 19.29 10.84
C GLY A 72 6.05 19.00 11.77
N HIS A 73 5.94 17.91 12.51
CA HIS A 73 6.97 17.45 13.45
C HIS A 73 8.00 16.52 12.79
N SER A 74 7.69 15.95 11.62
CA SER A 74 8.59 15.07 10.88
C SER A 74 9.80 15.79 10.30
N ARG A 75 10.94 15.11 10.26
CA ARG A 75 12.22 15.61 9.75
C ARG A 75 12.86 14.55 8.87
N GLY A 76 13.65 14.95 7.89
CA GLY A 76 14.47 14.02 7.13
C GLY A 76 15.35 14.69 6.09
N ALA A 77 16.36 13.97 5.62
CA ALA A 77 17.28 14.47 4.62
C ALA A 77 16.55 14.88 3.32
N VAL A 78 17.05 15.92 2.67
CA VAL A 78 16.69 16.32 1.30
C VAL A 78 17.93 16.14 0.44
N THR A 79 17.81 15.32 -0.59
CA THR A 79 18.92 15.02 -1.51
C THR A 79 18.45 15.14 -2.95
N ALA A 80 19.40 15.25 -3.88
CA ALA A 80 19.10 15.38 -5.31
C ALA A 80 18.48 14.11 -5.90
N THR A 81 18.59 12.95 -5.22
CA THR A 81 17.97 11.70 -5.65
C THR A 81 16.57 11.53 -5.08
N HIS A 82 16.16 12.32 -4.08
CA HIS A 82 14.84 12.19 -3.49
C HIS A 82 13.73 12.62 -4.45
N GLY A 83 12.59 11.93 -4.37
CA GLY A 83 11.40 12.17 -5.17
C GLY A 83 10.21 11.39 -4.62
N TRP A 84 9.20 11.12 -5.44
CA TRP A 84 7.97 10.43 -4.99
C TRP A 84 8.22 9.06 -4.36
N HIS A 85 9.19 8.30 -4.88
CA HIS A 85 9.59 7.00 -4.33
C HIS A 85 10.14 7.10 -2.90
N THR A 86 10.75 8.23 -2.52
CA THR A 86 11.27 8.46 -1.17
C THR A 86 10.12 8.54 -0.16
N PHE A 87 9.08 9.33 -0.47
CA PHE A 87 7.88 9.43 0.35
C PHE A 87 7.13 8.10 0.43
N ALA A 88 6.98 7.40 -0.70
CA ALA A 88 6.38 6.06 -0.72
C ALA A 88 7.17 5.06 0.15
N GLY A 89 8.50 5.17 0.18
CA GLY A 89 9.34 4.38 1.06
C GLY A 89 9.10 4.65 2.54
N ASP A 90 8.84 5.91 2.93
CA ASP A 90 8.48 6.27 4.30
C ASP A 90 7.08 5.71 4.66
N HIS A 91 6.12 5.79 3.73
CA HIS A 91 4.76 5.25 3.89
C HIS A 91 4.78 3.74 4.12
N LEU A 92 5.50 3.01 3.27
CA LEU A 92 5.59 1.55 3.38
C LEU A 92 6.26 1.11 4.67
N ALA A 93 7.33 1.78 5.10
CA ALA A 93 7.97 1.45 6.37
C ALA A 93 7.12 1.78 7.59
N LEU A 94 6.29 2.82 7.54
CA LEU A 94 5.32 3.06 8.60
C LEU A 94 4.31 1.91 8.68
N MET A 95 3.81 1.45 7.54
CA MET A 95 2.91 0.31 7.52
C MET A 95 3.59 -0.99 7.97
N ASP A 96 4.85 -1.22 7.62
CA ASP A 96 5.62 -2.37 8.10
C ASP A 96 5.89 -2.29 9.61
N HIS A 97 6.26 -1.11 10.12
CA HIS A 97 6.47 -0.86 11.55
C HIS A 97 5.22 -1.14 12.38
N LEU A 98 4.04 -0.81 11.84
CA LEU A 98 2.75 -1.08 12.47
C LEU A 98 2.22 -2.51 12.20
N GLY A 99 2.95 -3.33 11.43
CA GLY A 99 2.59 -4.71 11.14
C GLY A 99 1.51 -4.89 10.06
N PHE A 100 1.21 -3.85 9.27
CA PHE A 100 0.15 -3.85 8.26
C PHE A 100 0.68 -4.19 6.86
N ARG A 101 0.54 -5.45 6.46
CA ARG A 101 0.92 -5.93 5.12
C ARG A 101 -0.04 -5.51 4.00
N ARG A 102 -1.33 -5.30 4.25
CA ARG A 102 -2.24 -4.77 3.22
C ARG A 102 -3.10 -3.69 3.82
N PHE A 103 -3.37 -2.63 3.05
CA PHE A 103 -4.06 -1.45 3.54
C PHE A 103 -4.75 -0.68 2.41
N HIS A 104 -5.74 0.12 2.78
CA HIS A 104 -6.30 1.15 1.92
C HIS A 104 -5.45 2.42 1.99
N VAL A 105 -5.54 3.26 0.96
CA VAL A 105 -4.98 4.61 0.96
C VAL A 105 -6.04 5.65 0.68
N MET A 106 -5.98 6.80 1.33
CA MET A 106 -6.85 7.95 1.03
C MET A 106 -6.04 9.23 1.10
N GLY A 107 -6.16 10.12 0.12
CA GLY A 107 -5.34 11.32 0.07
C GLY A 107 -6.02 12.51 -0.55
N GLY A 108 -5.86 13.66 0.10
CA GLY A 108 -6.30 14.97 -0.40
C GLY A 108 -5.15 15.73 -1.09
N CYS A 109 -5.41 16.45 -2.20
CA CYS A 109 -4.40 17.27 -2.86
C CYS A 109 -3.19 16.41 -3.27
N ILE A 110 -1.98 16.74 -2.79
CA ILE A 110 -0.76 15.94 -2.98
C ILE A 110 -0.91 14.50 -2.48
N GLY A 111 -1.81 14.26 -1.52
CA GLY A 111 -2.15 12.94 -1.03
C GLY A 111 -2.66 12.01 -2.11
N ALA A 112 -3.40 12.51 -3.11
CA ALA A 112 -3.86 11.69 -4.23
C ALA A 112 -2.67 11.18 -5.07
N THR A 113 -1.64 12.01 -5.23
CA THR A 113 -0.39 11.63 -5.90
C THR A 113 0.37 10.58 -5.09
N PHE A 114 0.41 10.66 -3.75
CA PHE A 114 0.96 9.60 -2.90
C PHE A 114 0.19 8.29 -3.04
N CYS A 115 -1.15 8.32 -3.04
CA CYS A 115 -1.98 7.15 -3.27
C CYS A 115 -1.62 6.44 -4.59
N LEU A 116 -1.55 7.20 -5.70
CA LEU A 116 -1.21 6.64 -7.02
C LEU A 116 0.22 6.09 -7.06
N THR A 117 1.17 6.76 -6.40
CA THR A 117 2.55 6.27 -6.28
C THR A 117 2.60 4.92 -5.55
N LEU A 118 1.85 4.75 -4.46
CA LEU A 118 1.79 3.47 -3.76
C LEU A 118 1.08 2.37 -4.56
N CYS A 119 0.05 2.72 -5.33
CA CYS A 119 -0.57 1.78 -6.27
C CYS A 119 0.43 1.30 -7.34
N GLU A 120 1.39 2.12 -7.76
CA GLU A 120 2.42 1.75 -8.73
C GLU A 120 3.54 0.92 -8.11
N LEU A 121 4.08 1.38 -6.98
CA LEU A 121 5.26 0.78 -6.37
C LEU A 121 4.96 -0.45 -5.51
N ALA A 122 3.72 -0.58 -5.02
CA ALA A 122 3.31 -1.65 -4.11
C ALA A 122 1.85 -2.13 -4.36
N PRO A 123 1.50 -2.52 -5.60
CA PRO A 123 0.13 -2.88 -5.98
C PRO A 123 -0.44 -4.07 -5.18
N GLU A 124 0.42 -4.93 -4.63
CA GLU A 124 0.02 -6.06 -3.77
C GLU A 124 -0.32 -5.65 -2.33
N ARG A 125 0.11 -4.45 -1.91
CA ARG A 125 -0.13 -3.88 -0.58
C ARG A 125 -1.41 -3.05 -0.55
N VAL A 126 -1.69 -2.31 -1.61
CA VAL A 126 -2.83 -1.36 -1.66
C VAL A 126 -4.11 -2.04 -2.16
N THR A 127 -5.14 -2.12 -1.31
CA THR A 127 -6.39 -2.81 -1.67
C THR A 127 -7.46 -1.91 -2.26
N ALA A 128 -7.44 -0.59 -1.96
CA ALA A 128 -8.24 0.44 -2.61
C ALA A 128 -7.63 1.82 -2.35
N ALA A 129 -7.91 2.79 -3.23
CA ALA A 129 -7.45 4.17 -3.07
C ALA A 129 -8.57 5.20 -3.25
N VAL A 130 -8.64 6.18 -2.35
CA VAL A 130 -9.51 7.36 -2.48
C VAL A 130 -8.65 8.57 -2.85
N LEU A 131 -8.98 9.19 -3.98
CA LEU A 131 -8.28 10.32 -4.57
C LEU A 131 -9.15 11.57 -4.39
N GLN A 132 -8.88 12.35 -3.34
CA GLN A 132 -9.63 13.58 -3.07
C GLN A 132 -8.89 14.79 -3.65
N ASN A 133 -9.57 15.51 -4.54
CA ASN A 133 -9.10 16.77 -5.13
C ASN A 133 -7.67 16.62 -5.68
N PRO A 134 -7.40 15.76 -6.69
CA PRO A 134 -6.04 15.44 -7.11
C PRO A 134 -5.29 16.66 -7.66
N ILE A 135 -3.99 16.72 -7.41
CA ILE A 135 -3.11 17.69 -8.04
C ILE A 135 -2.69 17.23 -9.44
N GLY A 136 -2.31 18.19 -10.28
CA GLY A 136 -1.61 17.91 -11.53
C GLY A 136 -1.27 19.17 -12.31
N LEU A 137 -0.53 19.00 -13.40
CA LEU A 137 -0.20 20.08 -14.31
C LEU A 137 -1.37 20.40 -15.25
N HIS A 138 -1.93 21.60 -15.13
CA HIS A 138 -2.79 22.20 -16.14
C HIS A 138 -2.74 23.72 -16.01
N ASP A 139 -2.01 24.40 -16.90
CA ASP A 139 -1.83 25.86 -16.93
C ASP A 139 -1.52 26.52 -15.56
N ASN A 140 -0.84 25.77 -14.68
CA ASN A 140 -0.63 26.12 -13.28
C ASN A 140 0.82 25.90 -12.83
N ARG A 141 1.79 25.93 -13.76
CA ARG A 141 3.20 25.65 -13.48
C ARG A 141 3.76 26.52 -12.33
N GLY A 142 3.43 27.81 -12.34
CA GLY A 142 3.84 28.77 -11.31
C GLY A 142 3.40 28.37 -9.89
N THR A 143 2.23 27.74 -9.72
CA THR A 143 1.75 27.23 -8.43
C THR A 143 2.74 26.24 -7.81
N TRP A 144 3.31 25.35 -8.64
CA TRP A 144 4.24 24.32 -8.18
C TRP A 144 5.63 24.91 -7.92
N ASP A 145 6.07 25.86 -8.76
CA ASP A 145 7.33 26.58 -8.56
C ASP A 145 7.30 27.37 -7.23
N GLU A 146 6.17 28.00 -6.90
CA GLU A 146 5.98 28.70 -5.62
C GLU A 146 5.99 27.74 -4.42
N ILE A 147 5.36 26.56 -4.54
CA ILE A 147 5.38 25.53 -3.50
C ILE A 147 6.82 25.07 -3.24
N VAL A 148 7.61 24.83 -4.30
CA VAL A 148 9.02 24.44 -4.18
C VAL A 148 9.85 25.59 -3.58
N ALA A 149 9.62 26.83 -3.99
CA ALA A 149 10.32 27.99 -3.43
C ALA A 149 10.01 28.20 -1.94
N GLY A 150 8.76 27.99 -1.53
CA GLY A 150 8.37 28.04 -0.11
C GLY A 150 9.04 26.95 0.72
N PHE A 151 9.12 25.74 0.17
CA PHE A 151 9.86 24.65 0.79
C PHE A 151 11.36 24.95 0.86
N ALA A 152 11.95 25.51 -0.19
CA ALA A 152 13.35 25.88 -0.26
C ALA A 152 13.74 26.84 0.86
N ARG A 153 12.97 27.93 1.05
CA ARG A 153 13.19 28.89 2.14
C ARG A 153 13.21 28.22 3.50
N THR A 154 12.31 27.27 3.72
CA THR A 154 12.22 26.55 5.00
C THR A 154 13.41 25.62 5.21
N MET A 155 13.82 24.88 4.18
CA MET A 155 14.86 23.87 4.30
C MET A 155 16.26 24.48 4.37
N LEU A 156 16.56 25.50 3.55
CA LEU A 156 17.85 26.20 3.59
C LEU A 156 18.09 26.91 4.93
N ALA A 157 17.03 27.41 5.57
CA ALA A 157 17.13 28.00 6.90
C ALA A 157 17.41 26.96 8.00
N ARG A 158 17.04 25.69 7.79
CA ARG A 158 17.18 24.61 8.77
C ARG A 158 18.47 23.82 8.61
N ASP A 159 18.98 23.69 7.39
CA ASP A 159 20.16 22.88 7.06
C ASP A 159 21.18 23.71 6.25
N PRO A 160 22.23 24.22 6.91
CA PRO A 160 23.30 24.97 6.23
C PRO A 160 24.10 24.13 5.21
N GLY A 161 24.02 22.80 5.26
CA GLY A 161 24.66 21.91 4.29
C GLY A 161 23.84 21.69 3.01
N LEU A 162 22.58 22.12 2.99
CA LEU A 162 21.69 21.99 1.84
C LEU A 162 21.93 23.14 0.85
N THR A 163 21.99 22.81 -0.44
CA THR A 163 22.17 23.80 -1.50
C THR A 163 20.89 24.01 -2.31
N GLU A 164 20.76 25.19 -2.92
CA GLU A 164 19.66 25.50 -3.83
C GLU A 164 19.59 24.52 -5.01
N ASP A 165 20.73 24.05 -5.50
CA ASP A 165 20.82 23.08 -6.60
C ASP A 165 20.19 21.73 -6.24
N VAL A 166 20.40 21.27 -5.00
CA VAL A 166 19.77 20.06 -4.47
C VAL A 166 18.26 20.24 -4.41
N ILE A 167 17.78 21.37 -3.87
CA ILE A 167 16.34 21.65 -3.79
C ILE A 167 15.71 21.80 -5.17
N ARG A 168 16.39 22.44 -6.13
CA ARG A 168 15.91 22.55 -7.51
C ARG A 168 15.76 21.19 -8.17
N THR A 169 16.70 20.28 -7.92
CA THR A 169 16.64 18.91 -8.44
C THR A 169 15.51 18.13 -7.77
N PHE A 170 15.41 18.21 -6.44
CA PHE A 170 14.32 17.62 -5.66
C PHE A 170 12.94 18.12 -6.14
N GLY A 171 12.78 19.42 -6.34
CA GLY A 171 11.55 20.03 -6.85
C GLY A 171 11.19 19.54 -8.25
N ARG A 172 12.18 19.36 -9.13
CA ARG A 172 11.98 18.76 -10.46
C ARG A 172 11.58 17.29 -10.39
N ASN A 173 12.18 16.51 -9.49
CA ASN A 173 11.83 15.11 -9.28
C ASN A 173 10.39 14.94 -8.78
N LEU A 174 9.88 15.92 -8.03
CA LEU A 174 8.49 15.93 -7.57
C LEU A 174 7.54 16.52 -8.61
N PHE A 175 7.75 17.73 -9.10
CA PHE A 175 6.72 18.45 -9.87
C PHE A 175 7.07 18.64 -11.35
N GLY A 176 8.12 18.02 -11.86
CA GLY A 176 8.55 18.12 -13.26
C GLY A 176 7.64 17.40 -14.26
N GLY A 177 6.77 16.50 -13.81
CA GLY A 177 5.82 15.78 -14.66
C GLY A 177 4.70 16.67 -15.24
N ASP A 178 3.96 16.10 -16.20
CA ASP A 178 2.93 16.76 -17.01
C ASP A 178 1.50 16.25 -16.76
N PHE A 179 1.31 15.54 -15.66
CA PHE A 179 0.05 14.93 -15.26
C PHE A 179 -0.10 15.03 -13.73
N VAL A 180 -0.39 13.94 -13.03
CA VAL A 180 -0.43 13.85 -11.55
C VAL A 180 0.95 13.85 -10.88
N PHE A 181 1.98 14.18 -11.66
CA PHE A 181 3.40 14.28 -11.31
C PHE A 181 4.16 12.98 -10.96
N SER A 182 3.56 12.02 -10.28
CA SER A 182 4.29 10.83 -9.81
C SER A 182 4.25 9.63 -10.74
N VAL A 183 3.12 9.40 -11.41
CA VAL A 183 2.90 8.20 -12.23
C VAL A 183 2.50 8.59 -13.66
N SER A 184 2.76 7.68 -14.60
CA SER A 184 2.42 7.89 -16.00
C SER A 184 0.94 7.67 -16.29
N ARG A 185 0.44 8.26 -17.38
CA ARG A 185 -0.89 7.95 -17.92
C ARG A 185 -1.04 6.47 -18.29
N GLU A 186 0.04 5.83 -18.74
CA GLU A 186 0.04 4.39 -19.04
C GLU A 186 -0.18 3.56 -17.79
N PHE A 187 0.48 3.89 -16.69
CA PHE A 187 0.24 3.24 -15.42
C PHE A 187 -1.23 3.37 -15.01
N VAL A 188 -1.81 4.57 -15.05
CA VAL A 188 -3.22 4.76 -14.67
C VAL A 188 -4.16 3.91 -15.53
N ARG A 189 -3.90 3.72 -16.82
CA ARG A 189 -4.68 2.81 -17.70
C ARG A 189 -4.62 1.34 -17.27
N ARG A 190 -3.50 0.92 -16.67
CA ARG A 190 -3.26 -0.47 -16.25
C ARG A 190 -3.52 -0.71 -14.76
N CYS A 191 -3.72 0.35 -13.98
CA CYS A 191 -3.94 0.28 -12.54
C CYS A 191 -5.19 -0.57 -12.25
N ARG A 192 -4.99 -1.68 -11.53
CA ARG A 192 -6.08 -2.61 -11.16
C ARG A 192 -6.66 -2.32 -9.79
N THR A 193 -5.97 -1.53 -8.97
CA THR A 193 -6.46 -1.09 -7.66
C THR A 193 -7.77 -0.33 -7.85
N PRO A 194 -8.85 -0.69 -7.13
CA PRO A 194 -10.08 0.07 -7.12
C PRO A 194 -9.82 1.51 -6.67
N LEU A 195 -10.34 2.48 -7.43
CA LEU A 195 -10.18 3.90 -7.17
C LEU A 195 -11.54 4.55 -6.93
N LEU A 196 -11.60 5.48 -5.98
CA LEU A 196 -12.70 6.44 -5.82
C LEU A 196 -12.14 7.85 -6.02
N LEU A 197 -12.60 8.56 -7.04
CA LEU A 197 -12.19 9.94 -7.33
C LEU A 197 -13.24 10.93 -6.85
N GLN A 198 -12.79 11.88 -6.04
CA GLN A 198 -13.50 13.10 -5.68
C GLN A 198 -12.84 14.27 -6.45
N PRO A 199 -13.42 14.74 -7.56
CA PRO A 199 -12.76 15.66 -8.49
C PRO A 199 -12.39 17.01 -7.89
N GLY A 200 -11.34 17.61 -8.46
CA GLY A 200 -10.96 18.99 -8.20
C GLY A 200 -11.57 20.00 -9.15
N THR A 201 -11.52 21.26 -8.74
CA THR A 201 -12.24 22.38 -9.36
C THR A 201 -11.51 23.72 -9.27
N ASP A 202 -10.24 23.73 -8.86
CA ASP A 202 -9.48 24.97 -8.61
C ASP A 202 -8.08 24.88 -9.26
N THR A 203 -7.29 25.96 -9.19
CA THR A 203 -6.02 26.04 -9.91
C THR A 203 -4.99 24.96 -9.49
N PRO A 204 -4.75 24.68 -8.20
CA PRO A 204 -3.89 23.55 -7.81
C PRO A 204 -4.49 22.17 -8.10
N HIS A 205 -5.82 22.08 -8.21
CA HIS A 205 -6.55 20.82 -8.43
C HIS A 205 -7.43 20.90 -9.69
N PRO A 206 -6.84 20.91 -10.90
CA PRO A 206 -7.57 21.16 -12.14
C PRO A 206 -8.64 20.10 -12.42
N ALA A 207 -9.80 20.53 -12.91
CA ALA A 207 -10.88 19.64 -13.31
C ALA A 207 -10.43 18.72 -14.47
N GLU A 208 -9.56 19.23 -15.34
CA GLU A 208 -8.99 18.54 -16.49
C GLU A 208 -8.14 17.34 -16.08
N ILE A 209 -7.38 17.46 -14.99
CA ILE A 209 -6.61 16.34 -14.42
C ILE A 209 -7.55 15.28 -13.88
N SER A 210 -8.61 15.69 -13.17
CA SER A 210 -9.62 14.75 -12.66
C SER A 210 -10.35 14.04 -13.81
N ALA A 211 -10.72 14.77 -14.86
CA ALA A 211 -11.35 14.21 -16.06
C ALA A 211 -10.41 13.27 -16.83
N GLU A 212 -9.11 13.56 -16.87
CA GLU A 212 -8.12 12.68 -17.47
C GLU A 212 -7.94 11.39 -16.67
N ILE A 213 -7.82 11.46 -15.34
CA ILE A 213 -7.84 10.25 -14.47
C ILE A 213 -9.10 9.42 -14.75
N ALA A 214 -10.26 10.08 -14.81
CA ALA A 214 -11.55 9.43 -15.05
C ALA A 214 -11.63 8.66 -16.36
N ARG A 215 -11.03 9.19 -17.42
CA ARG A 215 -10.97 8.54 -18.73
C ARG A 215 -9.95 7.41 -18.81
N LEU A 216 -8.89 7.45 -18.00
CA LEU A 216 -7.80 6.48 -18.05
C LEU A 216 -8.03 5.28 -17.13
N ALA A 217 -8.50 5.50 -15.90
CA ALA A 217 -8.55 4.47 -14.88
C ALA A 217 -9.68 3.45 -15.13
N PRO A 218 -9.39 2.14 -15.26
CA PRO A 218 -10.39 1.14 -15.64
C PRO A 218 -11.35 0.77 -14.49
N ASN A 219 -10.95 0.97 -13.23
CA ASN A 219 -11.69 0.58 -12.04
C ASN A 219 -11.97 1.80 -11.15
N LEU A 220 -12.70 2.78 -11.67
CA LEU A 220 -12.94 4.06 -11.01
C LEU A 220 -14.42 4.30 -10.70
N GLU A 221 -14.71 4.65 -9.45
CA GLU A 221 -15.95 5.32 -9.05
C GLU A 221 -15.71 6.82 -8.92
N ILE A 222 -16.70 7.65 -9.28
CA ILE A 222 -16.62 9.11 -9.15
C ILE A 222 -17.66 9.60 -8.17
N GLN A 223 -17.24 10.49 -7.27
CA GLN A 223 -18.12 11.29 -6.42
C GLN A 223 -17.88 12.77 -6.68
N THR A 224 -18.73 13.41 -7.47
CA THR A 224 -18.68 14.84 -7.79
C THR A 224 -19.08 15.70 -6.59
N ASP A 225 -20.17 15.32 -5.93
CA ASP A 225 -20.74 16.06 -4.80
C ASP A 225 -20.19 15.49 -3.49
N TRP A 226 -19.06 16.04 -3.04
CA TRP A 226 -18.34 15.54 -1.87
C TRP A 226 -17.95 16.60 -0.83
N ARG A 227 -17.99 17.90 -1.21
CA ARG A 227 -17.52 18.99 -0.35
C ARG A 227 -18.51 19.30 0.77
N ALA A 228 -17.95 19.56 1.95
CA ALA A 228 -18.70 20.05 3.10
C ALA A 228 -19.11 21.53 2.90
N PRO A 229 -20.16 22.00 3.60
CA PRO A 229 -21.01 21.24 4.51
C PRO A 229 -22.07 20.39 3.78
N ALA A 230 -22.51 20.82 2.59
CA ALA A 230 -23.70 20.29 1.91
C ALA A 230 -23.64 18.77 1.66
N HIS A 231 -22.47 18.23 1.32
CA HIS A 231 -22.33 16.82 0.94
C HIS A 231 -21.48 16.02 1.94
N LEU A 232 -21.17 16.55 3.13
CA LEU A 232 -20.26 15.91 4.07
C LEU A 232 -20.73 14.51 4.50
N ALA A 233 -21.99 14.39 4.94
CA ALA A 233 -22.54 13.10 5.40
C ALA A 233 -22.54 12.04 4.28
N GLU A 234 -22.92 12.46 3.07
CA GLU A 234 -22.95 11.58 1.90
C GLU A 234 -21.52 11.21 1.44
N SER A 235 -20.57 12.13 1.53
CA SER A 235 -19.13 11.89 1.32
C SER A 235 -18.59 10.81 2.26
N ILE A 236 -18.83 10.96 3.57
CA ILE A 236 -18.41 9.97 4.57
C ILE A 236 -19.03 8.61 4.26
N ARG A 237 -20.33 8.57 3.96
CA ARG A 237 -21.04 7.32 3.63
C ARG A 237 -20.45 6.64 2.39
N ARG A 238 -20.29 7.35 1.27
CA ARG A 238 -19.77 6.78 0.02
C ARG A 238 -18.33 6.30 0.14
N VAL A 239 -17.47 7.06 0.81
CA VAL A 239 -16.09 6.64 1.10
C VAL A 239 -16.09 5.39 1.98
N THR A 240 -16.90 5.37 3.04
CA THR A 240 -17.02 4.20 3.93
C THR A 240 -17.48 2.95 3.19
N ASP A 241 -18.53 3.07 2.36
CA ASP A 241 -19.10 1.97 1.59
C ASP A 241 -18.10 1.44 0.55
N PHE A 242 -17.39 2.33 -0.13
CA PHE A 242 -16.34 1.97 -1.08
C PHE A 242 -15.19 1.21 -0.39
N LEU A 243 -14.63 1.75 0.69
CA LEU A 243 -13.53 1.11 1.42
C LEU A 243 -13.97 -0.23 2.03
N THR A 244 -15.18 -0.31 2.59
CA THR A 244 -15.73 -1.54 3.16
C THR A 244 -15.87 -2.64 2.09
N ARG A 245 -16.39 -2.31 0.90
CA ARG A 245 -16.53 -3.27 -0.21
C ARG A 245 -15.20 -3.82 -0.71
N HIS A 246 -14.12 -3.05 -0.56
CA HIS A 246 -12.78 -3.45 -0.98
C HIS A 246 -11.88 -3.93 0.16
N THR A 247 -12.39 -3.95 1.39
CA THR A 247 -11.72 -4.58 2.52
C THR A 247 -11.68 -6.09 2.26
N PRO A 248 -10.50 -6.73 2.22
CA PRO A 248 -10.44 -8.18 2.16
C PRO A 248 -11.22 -8.78 3.32
N ALA A 249 -12.00 -9.83 3.06
CA ALA A 249 -12.70 -10.51 4.15
C ALA A 249 -11.68 -10.92 5.22
N ALA A 250 -12.03 -10.80 6.51
CA ALA A 250 -11.09 -11.03 7.62
C ALA A 250 -10.29 -12.34 7.46
N GLY A 251 -10.94 -13.42 6.99
CA GLY A 251 -10.26 -14.68 6.72
C GLY A 251 -9.26 -14.67 5.56
N GLU A 252 -9.45 -13.84 4.52
CA GLU A 252 -8.53 -13.81 3.37
C GLU A 252 -7.15 -13.28 3.76
N ALA A 253 -7.10 -12.26 4.63
CA ALA A 253 -5.84 -11.77 5.16
C ALA A 253 -5.16 -12.83 6.05
N ASP A 254 -5.92 -13.49 6.91
CA ASP A 254 -5.41 -14.53 7.82
C ASP A 254 -4.86 -15.74 7.04
N VAL A 255 -5.53 -16.16 5.97
CA VAL A 255 -5.08 -17.27 5.12
C VAL A 255 -3.81 -16.90 4.35
N LEU A 256 -3.70 -15.67 3.83
CA LEU A 256 -2.46 -15.21 3.18
C LEU A 256 -1.29 -15.12 4.16
N LYS A 257 -1.57 -14.70 5.41
CA LYS A 257 -0.59 -14.70 6.49
C LYS A 257 -0.13 -16.13 6.81
N ALA A 258 -1.04 -17.08 6.92
CA ALA A 258 -0.70 -18.49 7.12
C ALA A 258 0.13 -19.07 5.96
N ASP A 259 -0.15 -18.65 4.71
CA ASP A 259 0.64 -19.02 3.53
C ASP A 259 2.06 -18.42 3.57
N ASP A 260 2.20 -17.16 3.99
CA ASP A 260 3.50 -16.51 4.25
C ASP A 260 4.28 -17.27 5.32
N GLU A 261 3.67 -17.53 6.49
CA GLU A 261 4.28 -18.24 7.62
C GLU A 261 4.75 -19.65 7.23
N ARG A 262 3.96 -20.39 6.44
CA ARG A 262 4.34 -21.71 5.94
C ARG A 262 5.56 -21.65 5.02
N PHE A 263 5.58 -20.74 4.05
CA PHE A 263 6.74 -20.60 3.15
C PHE A 263 7.99 -20.21 3.91
N ASP A 264 7.86 -19.32 4.89
CA ASP A 264 8.96 -18.89 5.73
C ASP A 264 9.49 -20.03 6.61
N ALA A 265 8.60 -20.87 7.15
CA ALA A 265 8.99 -22.06 7.89
C ALA A 265 9.77 -23.05 7.01
N MET A 266 9.32 -23.29 5.78
CA MET A 266 10.02 -24.13 4.80
C MET A 266 11.43 -23.59 4.47
N ARG A 267 11.55 -22.28 4.28
CA ARG A 267 12.83 -21.62 3.95
C ARG A 267 13.82 -21.61 5.13
N ARG A 268 13.32 -21.46 6.36
CA ARG A 268 14.14 -21.42 7.58
C ARG A 268 14.46 -22.81 8.15
N GLY A 269 13.80 -23.87 7.66
CA GLY A 269 13.87 -25.20 8.26
C GLY A 269 13.20 -25.26 9.63
N ASP A 270 12.19 -24.42 9.88
CA ASP A 270 11.41 -24.44 11.11
C ASP A 270 10.36 -25.54 11.05
N TRP A 271 10.79 -26.76 11.38
CA TRP A 271 9.95 -27.95 11.23
C TRP A 271 8.78 -27.99 12.20
N THR A 272 8.91 -27.36 13.38
CA THR A 272 7.83 -27.28 14.36
C THR A 272 6.73 -26.34 13.87
N ALA A 273 7.09 -25.15 13.36
CA ALA A 273 6.12 -24.23 12.78
C ALA A 273 5.47 -24.83 11.51
N LEU A 274 6.27 -25.48 10.66
CA LEU A 274 5.76 -26.11 9.45
C LEU A 274 4.77 -27.24 9.80
N GLU A 275 5.11 -28.13 10.73
CA GLU A 275 4.23 -29.22 11.14
C GLU A 275 2.90 -28.71 11.71
N ALA A 276 2.91 -27.59 12.44
CA ALA A 276 1.70 -26.94 12.95
C ALA A 276 0.86 -26.26 11.86
N ALA A 277 1.48 -25.85 10.74
CA ALA A 277 0.83 -25.21 9.60
C ALA A 277 0.20 -26.22 8.60
N LEU A 278 0.54 -27.51 8.69
CA LEU A 278 0.02 -28.56 7.81
C LEU A 278 -1.10 -29.34 8.50
N ALA A 279 -2.20 -29.57 7.80
CA ALA A 279 -3.29 -30.41 8.29
C ALA A 279 -2.90 -31.90 8.24
N ASP A 280 -3.46 -32.71 9.13
CA ASP A 280 -3.08 -34.13 9.25
C ASP A 280 -3.50 -34.95 8.02
N ASP A 281 -4.53 -34.49 7.31
CA ASP A 281 -5.06 -35.02 6.05
C ASP A 281 -4.48 -34.33 4.79
N LEU A 282 -3.32 -33.67 4.91
CA LEU A 282 -2.70 -32.94 3.79
C LEU A 282 -2.53 -33.82 2.54
N THR A 283 -2.94 -33.27 1.39
CA THR A 283 -2.57 -33.76 0.06
C THR A 283 -1.64 -32.76 -0.64
N TYR A 284 -0.40 -33.17 -0.92
CA TYR A 284 0.60 -32.29 -1.53
C TYR A 284 1.01 -32.80 -2.92
N VAL A 285 0.50 -32.14 -3.98
CA VAL A 285 0.82 -32.45 -5.37
C VAL A 285 1.90 -31.49 -5.89
N HIS A 286 3.07 -32.04 -6.15
CA HIS A 286 4.22 -31.32 -6.71
C HIS A 286 4.01 -30.97 -8.19
N SER A 287 4.78 -30.01 -8.70
CA SER A 287 4.79 -29.67 -10.13
C SER A 287 5.23 -30.81 -11.05
N THR A 288 5.79 -31.89 -10.49
CA THR A 288 6.12 -33.13 -11.19
C THR A 288 5.01 -34.18 -11.11
N ALA A 289 3.79 -33.79 -10.73
CA ALA A 289 2.64 -34.66 -10.46
C ALA A 289 2.80 -35.69 -9.32
N ARG A 290 3.93 -35.66 -8.60
CA ARG A 290 4.15 -36.52 -7.44
C ARG A 290 3.21 -36.09 -6.30
N LEU A 291 2.53 -37.04 -5.68
CA LEU A 291 1.68 -36.83 -4.50
C LEU A 291 2.44 -37.22 -3.23
N GLU A 292 2.30 -36.43 -2.18
CA GLU A 292 2.78 -36.74 -0.83
C GLU A 292 1.68 -36.48 0.21
N SER A 293 1.67 -37.30 1.26
CA SER A 293 1.01 -37.01 2.55
C SER A 293 1.81 -36.00 3.39
N LYS A 294 1.23 -35.50 4.50
CA LYS A 294 1.96 -34.68 5.49
C LYS A 294 3.25 -35.34 5.97
N ALA A 295 3.19 -36.62 6.34
CA ALA A 295 4.31 -37.35 6.90
C ALA A 295 5.46 -37.47 5.89
N GLU A 296 5.15 -37.84 4.65
CA GLU A 296 6.13 -37.95 3.57
C GLU A 296 6.73 -36.59 3.21
N HIS A 297 5.89 -35.55 3.13
CA HIS A 297 6.35 -34.20 2.84
C HIS A 297 7.36 -33.69 3.88
N LEU A 298 7.00 -33.79 5.17
CA LEU A 298 7.89 -33.38 6.27
C LEU A 298 9.17 -34.22 6.31
N ALA A 299 9.09 -35.54 6.12
CA ALA A 299 10.26 -36.40 6.08
C ALA A 299 11.22 -36.04 4.94
N ASN A 300 10.69 -35.78 3.75
CA ASN A 300 11.49 -35.39 2.58
C ASN A 300 12.15 -34.02 2.77
N LEU A 301 11.44 -33.03 3.31
CA LEU A 301 12.02 -31.72 3.62
C LEU A 301 13.12 -31.79 4.69
N ARG A 302 12.89 -32.56 5.77
CA ARG A 302 13.91 -32.81 6.82
C ARG A 302 15.15 -33.51 6.27
N ALA A 303 15.00 -34.35 5.26
CA ALA A 303 16.09 -34.99 4.54
C ALA A 303 16.73 -34.11 3.45
N GLY A 304 16.29 -32.85 3.29
CA GLY A 304 16.81 -31.90 2.28
C GLY A 304 16.36 -32.17 0.85
N LYS A 305 15.20 -32.82 0.65
CA LYS A 305 14.70 -33.30 -0.66
C LYS A 305 13.36 -32.65 -1.05
N PRO A 306 13.33 -31.39 -1.53
CA PRO A 306 14.47 -30.50 -1.74
C PRO A 306 14.71 -29.54 -0.58
N HIS A 307 15.88 -28.91 -0.54
CA HIS A 307 16.17 -27.77 0.33
C HIS A 307 15.79 -26.45 -0.37
N TYR A 308 14.87 -25.67 0.22
CA TYR A 308 14.40 -24.41 -0.36
C TYR A 308 15.34 -23.25 0.00
N ARG A 309 16.11 -22.78 -0.99
CA ARG A 309 16.99 -21.60 -0.87
C ARG A 309 16.21 -20.30 -1.02
N GLY A 310 15.12 -20.30 -1.79
CA GLY A 310 14.28 -19.13 -2.01
C GLY A 310 12.88 -19.52 -2.45
N ILE A 311 11.88 -18.82 -1.91
CA ILE A 311 10.48 -18.91 -2.30
C ILE A 311 9.97 -17.48 -2.39
N ALA A 312 9.53 -17.06 -3.58
CA ALA A 312 9.08 -15.69 -3.82
C ALA A 312 7.67 -15.69 -4.43
N PRO A 313 6.62 -15.81 -3.59
CA PRO A 313 5.26 -15.81 -4.06
C PRO A 313 4.80 -14.40 -4.46
N ARG A 314 4.18 -14.30 -5.63
CA ARG A 314 3.60 -13.07 -6.21
C ARG A 314 2.20 -13.33 -6.76
N GLU A 315 1.51 -12.26 -7.13
CA GLU A 315 0.17 -12.32 -7.75
C GLU A 315 -0.86 -13.13 -6.95
N ARG A 316 -0.70 -13.16 -5.62
CA ARG A 316 -1.54 -14.00 -4.75
C ARG A 316 -2.94 -13.43 -4.60
N ARG A 317 -3.93 -14.32 -4.65
CA ARG A 317 -5.32 -14.01 -4.30
C ARG A 317 -5.82 -15.07 -3.34
N ALA A 318 -6.40 -14.65 -2.22
CA ALA A 318 -7.14 -15.52 -1.34
C ALA A 318 -8.65 -15.33 -1.54
N ARG A 319 -9.41 -16.39 -1.29
CA ARG A 319 -10.87 -16.36 -1.15
C ARG A 319 -11.21 -17.20 0.07
N VAL A 320 -12.08 -16.70 0.95
CA VAL A 320 -12.54 -17.46 2.12
C VAL A 320 -14.04 -17.67 2.07
N ARG A 321 -14.48 -18.90 2.34
CA ARG A 321 -15.88 -19.31 2.51
C ARG A 321 -15.96 -20.36 3.60
N ASP A 322 -16.81 -20.15 4.60
CA ASP A 322 -17.16 -21.15 5.62
C ASP A 322 -15.96 -21.84 6.28
N GLY A 323 -14.94 -21.06 6.66
CA GLY A 323 -13.72 -21.59 7.29
C GLY A 323 -12.78 -22.33 6.34
N VAL A 324 -12.98 -22.23 5.02
CA VAL A 324 -12.07 -22.73 3.99
C VAL A 324 -11.49 -21.55 3.22
N GLY A 325 -10.17 -21.52 3.10
CA GLY A 325 -9.42 -20.53 2.35
C GLY A 325 -8.77 -21.14 1.12
N VAL A 326 -8.95 -20.53 -0.04
CA VAL A 326 -8.26 -20.92 -1.28
C VAL A 326 -7.33 -19.79 -1.68
N VAL A 327 -6.03 -20.09 -1.72
CA VAL A 327 -4.99 -19.20 -2.24
C VAL A 327 -4.59 -19.68 -3.63
N THR A 328 -4.59 -18.78 -4.61
CA THR A 328 -3.93 -18.98 -5.88
C THR A 328 -2.78 -17.99 -6.02
N GLY A 329 -1.71 -18.38 -6.70
CA GLY A 329 -0.56 -17.50 -6.90
C GLY A 329 0.44 -18.04 -7.90
N VAL A 330 1.46 -17.23 -8.14
CA VAL A 330 2.68 -17.62 -8.87
C VAL A 330 3.84 -17.52 -7.90
N SER A 331 4.81 -18.43 -7.97
CA SER A 331 5.99 -18.36 -7.11
C SER A 331 7.24 -18.77 -7.87
N GLU A 332 8.29 -17.97 -7.72
CA GLU A 332 9.64 -18.39 -8.11
C GLU A 332 10.23 -19.25 -7.00
N MET A 333 10.63 -20.46 -7.40
CA MET A 333 11.21 -21.46 -6.53
C MET A 333 12.69 -21.58 -6.83
N HIS A 334 13.52 -21.44 -5.80
CA HIS A 334 14.94 -21.74 -5.85
C HIS A 334 15.21 -22.87 -4.87
N VAL A 335 15.51 -24.04 -5.40
CA VAL A 335 15.70 -25.25 -4.62
C VAL A 335 17.06 -25.87 -4.90
N GLU A 336 17.57 -26.61 -3.94
CA GLU A 336 18.75 -27.46 -4.10
C GLU A 336 18.34 -28.91 -3.91
N ARG A 337 18.76 -29.76 -4.85
CA ARG A 337 18.50 -31.20 -4.82
C ARG A 337 19.74 -31.93 -5.31
N ASP A 338 20.22 -32.89 -4.52
CA ASP A 338 21.42 -33.69 -4.84
C ASP A 338 22.64 -32.81 -5.21
N GLY A 339 22.84 -31.71 -4.47
CA GLY A 339 23.91 -30.73 -4.68
C GLY A 339 23.73 -29.81 -5.90
N LYS A 340 22.61 -29.91 -6.62
CA LYS A 340 22.33 -29.09 -7.80
C LYS A 340 21.25 -28.06 -7.50
N ALA A 341 21.57 -26.79 -7.75
CA ALA A 341 20.61 -25.70 -7.69
C ALA A 341 19.66 -25.75 -8.91
N GLN A 342 18.37 -25.57 -8.65
CA GLN A 342 17.34 -25.48 -9.67
C GLN A 342 16.47 -24.25 -9.40
N ARG A 343 16.17 -23.51 -10.47
CA ARG A 343 15.23 -22.38 -10.44
C ARG A 343 14.12 -22.65 -11.42
N PHE A 344 12.89 -22.41 -10.98
CA PHE A 344 11.71 -22.57 -11.81
C PHE A 344 10.56 -21.75 -11.24
N THR A 345 9.60 -21.43 -12.10
CA THR A 345 8.38 -20.74 -11.70
C THR A 345 7.25 -21.75 -11.61
N VAL A 346 6.38 -21.62 -10.61
CA VAL A 346 5.15 -22.39 -10.52
C VAL A 346 3.93 -21.48 -10.43
N ARG A 347 2.83 -21.90 -11.04
CA ARG A 347 1.49 -21.46 -10.64
C ARG A 347 0.94 -22.48 -9.65
N TYR A 348 0.31 -22.02 -8.58
CA TYR A 348 -0.15 -22.91 -7.52
C TYR A 348 -1.56 -22.59 -7.03
N GLN A 349 -2.19 -23.60 -6.45
CA GLN A 349 -3.38 -23.49 -5.62
C GLN A 349 -3.11 -24.16 -4.27
N ALA A 350 -3.36 -23.44 -3.19
CA ALA A 350 -3.26 -23.90 -1.82
C ALA A 350 -4.62 -23.77 -1.13
N VAL A 351 -5.10 -24.85 -0.52
CA VAL A 351 -6.35 -24.88 0.22
C VAL A 351 -6.04 -25.01 1.69
N TYR A 352 -6.61 -24.11 2.47
CA TYR A 352 -6.49 -24.03 3.92
C TYR A 352 -7.85 -24.30 4.55
N ALA A 353 -7.87 -25.04 5.65
CA ALA A 353 -9.04 -25.16 6.52
C ALA A 353 -8.74 -24.53 7.88
N ARG A 354 -9.76 -23.88 8.45
CA ARG A 354 -9.68 -23.29 9.78
C ARG A 354 -9.89 -24.39 10.82
N ASN A 355 -8.89 -24.59 11.68
CA ASN A 355 -8.95 -25.44 12.85
C ASN A 355 -8.77 -24.57 14.11
N GLY A 356 -9.89 -24.25 14.75
CA GLY A 356 -9.95 -23.25 15.82
C GLY A 356 -9.54 -21.86 15.30
N GLU A 357 -8.49 -21.29 15.89
CA GLU A 357 -7.95 -19.99 15.47
C GLU A 357 -6.87 -20.09 14.38
N ARG A 358 -6.45 -21.30 13.99
CA ARG A 358 -5.35 -21.51 13.04
C ARG A 358 -5.85 -21.95 11.68
N TRP A 359 -5.21 -21.44 10.63
CA TRP A 359 -5.35 -21.95 9.28
C TRP A 359 -4.29 -23.02 9.04
N ARG A 360 -4.71 -24.20 8.56
CA ARG A 360 -3.81 -25.30 8.21
C ARG A 360 -3.98 -25.67 6.74
N LEU A 361 -2.88 -25.90 6.04
CA LEU A 361 -2.88 -26.33 4.65
C LEU A 361 -3.39 -27.77 4.56
N THR A 362 -4.51 -27.98 3.86
CA THR A 362 -5.12 -29.29 3.61
C THR A 362 -4.85 -29.81 2.19
N ALA A 363 -4.65 -28.92 1.22
CA ALA A 363 -4.26 -29.32 -0.12
C ALA A 363 -3.31 -28.32 -0.77
N TRP A 364 -2.31 -28.82 -1.47
CA TRP A 364 -1.44 -28.03 -2.36
C TRP A 364 -1.37 -28.70 -3.72
N GLN A 365 -1.47 -27.91 -4.77
CA GLN A 365 -1.11 -28.31 -6.12
C GLN A 365 -0.35 -27.21 -6.82
N SER A 366 0.60 -27.59 -7.66
CA SER A 366 1.39 -26.65 -8.44
C SER A 366 1.65 -27.18 -9.84
N THR A 367 1.75 -26.26 -10.80
CA THR A 367 2.12 -26.52 -12.19
C THR A 367 3.33 -25.68 -12.52
N ARG A 368 4.36 -26.28 -13.12
CA ARG A 368 5.53 -25.53 -13.59
C ARG A 368 5.10 -24.60 -14.74
N LEU A 369 5.58 -23.36 -14.71
CA LEU A 369 5.49 -22.45 -15.85
C LEU A 369 6.83 -22.59 -16.58
N ASP A 370 6.76 -23.06 -17.81
CA ASP A 370 7.93 -23.34 -18.65
C ASP A 370 8.57 -22.06 -19.19
#